data_AF-A0A822H8N1-F1
#
_entry.id   AF-A0A822H8N1-F1
#
_cell.length_a   1.000
_cell.length_b   1.000
_cell.length_c   1.000
_cell.angle_alpha   90.00
_cell.angle_beta   90.00
_cell.angle_gamma   90.00
#
_symmetry.space_group_name_H-M   'P 1'
#
loop_
_entity.id
_entity.type
_entity.pdbx_description
1 polymer ?
#
loop_
_entity_poly.entity_id
_entity_poly.type
_entity_poly.pdbx_seq_one_letter_code
_entity_poly.pdbx_strand_id
1 'polypeptide(L)'
;MSWLNNLDRTGSGFWSNSQWYDLHLSRRMPLVNKMIEEMIYACPPSPSPASIYRVADLCCGSGMASLYYLKAYPTVSSLTLIDQS
;
A
#
# COMPACT_ATOMS: atom_id res chain seq x y z
N MET A 1 19.92 -16.52 7.38
CA MET A 1 19.64 -15.22 6.73
C MET A 1 19.07 -14.29 7.79
N SER A 2 19.74 -13.19 8.10
CA SER A 2 19.21 -12.15 9.00
C SER A 2 18.44 -11.12 8.17
N TRP A 3 17.27 -10.69 8.63
CA TRP A 3 16.49 -9.64 7.97
C TRP A 3 17.23 -8.30 7.94
N LEU A 4 18.16 -8.09 8.88
CA LEU A 4 19.01 -6.90 8.96
C LEU A 4 19.85 -6.70 7.70
N ASN A 5 20.27 -7.79 7.03
CA ASN A 5 21.03 -7.69 5.78
C ASN A 5 20.23 -7.05 4.63
N ASN A 6 18.90 -6.96 4.74
CA ASN A 6 18.08 -6.22 3.76
C ASN A 6 18.10 -4.70 4.02
N LEU A 7 18.46 -4.24 5.21
CA LEU A 7 18.56 -2.81 5.53
C LEU A 7 19.77 -2.17 4.84
N ASP A 8 20.89 -2.90 4.78
CA ASP A 8 22.14 -2.41 4.19
C ASP A 8 22.24 -2.64 2.68
N ARG A 9 21.14 -3.04 2.02
CA ARG A 9 21.16 -3.41 0.61
C ARG A 9 21.27 -2.17 -0.27
N THR A 10 22.48 -1.91 -0.78
CA THR A 10 22.75 -0.89 -1.80
C THR A 10 22.31 -1.40 -3.17
N GLY A 11 21.00 -1.39 -3.40
CA GLY A 11 20.39 -1.83 -4.65
C GLY A 11 18.94 -2.22 -4.41
N SER A 12 18.03 -1.57 -5.15
CA SER A 12 16.62 -1.94 -5.14
C SER A 12 16.51 -3.45 -5.39
N GLY A 13 15.64 -4.13 -4.65
CA GLY A 13 15.20 -5.49 -4.93
C GLY A 13 14.65 -5.64 -6.35
N PHE A 14 13.75 -6.59 -6.52
CA PHE A 14 12.91 -6.64 -7.74
C PHE A 14 11.75 -5.63 -7.65
N TRP A 15 11.94 -4.49 -6.98
CA TRP A 15 10.89 -3.48 -6.74
C TRP A 15 10.39 -2.85 -8.04
N SER A 16 11.24 -2.77 -9.07
CA SER A 16 10.89 -2.29 -10.40
C SER A 16 9.99 -3.26 -11.18
N ASN A 17 9.85 -4.51 -10.74
CA ASN A 17 8.95 -5.49 -11.35
C ASN A 17 7.75 -5.73 -10.44
N SER A 18 6.78 -4.82 -10.51
CA SER A 18 5.54 -4.87 -9.73
C SER A 18 4.78 -6.19 -9.89
N GLN A 19 4.72 -6.73 -11.11
CA GLN A 19 4.04 -8.00 -11.39
C GLN A 19 4.68 -9.17 -10.64
N TRP A 20 6.02 -9.26 -10.64
CA TRP A 20 6.74 -10.28 -9.90
C TRP A 20 6.51 -10.11 -8.40
N TYR A 21 6.56 -8.87 -7.91
CA TYR A 21 6.35 -8.57 -6.50
C TYR A 21 4.96 -9.02 -6.05
N ASP A 22 3.91 -8.56 -6.73
CA ASP A 22 2.51 -8.88 -6.41
C ASP A 22 2.23 -10.39 -6.43
N LEU A 23 2.77 -11.10 -7.44
CA LEU A 23 2.63 -12.56 -7.55
C LEU A 23 3.20 -13.30 -6.34
N HIS A 24 4.33 -12.84 -5.82
CA HIS A 24 5.04 -13.50 -4.72
C HIS A 24 4.71 -12.93 -3.33
N LEU A 25 4.05 -11.77 -3.26
CA LEU A 25 3.89 -10.98 -2.06
C LEU A 25 3.21 -11.76 -0.93
N SER A 26 2.04 -12.33 -1.19
CA SER A 26 1.27 -13.07 -0.18
C SER A 26 1.99 -14.33 0.31
N ARG A 27 2.80 -14.98 -0.53
CA ARG A 27 3.58 -16.17 -0.14
C ARG A 27 4.80 -15.79 0.70
N ARG A 28 5.45 -14.66 0.40
CA ARG A 28 6.66 -14.19 1.10
C ARG A 28 6.34 -13.38 2.36
N MET A 29 5.21 -12.68 2.37
CA MET A 29 4.68 -11.91 3.49
C MET A 29 3.22 -12.33 3.76
N PRO A 30 3.00 -13.47 4.45
CA PRO A 30 1.64 -14.01 4.67
C PRO A 30 0.69 -13.07 5.40
N LEU A 31 1.22 -12.14 6.20
CA LEU A 31 0.43 -11.18 6.95
C LEU A 31 0.11 -9.89 6.18
N VAL A 32 0.57 -9.75 4.93
CA VAL A 32 0.42 -8.50 4.17
C VAL A 32 -1.04 -8.09 3.96
N ASN A 33 -1.91 -9.04 3.62
CA ASN A 33 -3.33 -8.75 3.43
C ASN A 33 -4.00 -8.34 4.75
N LYS A 34 -3.69 -9.04 5.83
CA LYS A 34 -4.19 -8.69 7.17
C LYS A 34 -3.69 -7.32 7.61
N MET A 35 -2.43 -7.00 7.36
CA MET A 35 -1.88 -5.67 7.64
C MET A 35 -2.61 -4.58 6.87
N ILE A 36 -2.92 -4.79 5.58
CA ILE A 36 -3.69 -3.85 4.76
C ILE A 36 -5.11 -3.67 5.33
N GLU A 37 -5.76 -4.76 5.74
CA GLU A 37 -7.09 -4.72 6.38
C GLU A 37 -7.06 -3.90 7.69
N GLU A 38 -6.12 -4.18 8.59
CA GLU A 38 -5.98 -3.44 9.86
C GLU A 38 -5.66 -1.96 9.62
N MET A 39 -4.83 -1.66 8.61
CA MET A 39 -4.54 -0.27 8.21
C MET A 39 -5.80 0.46 7.76
N ILE A 40 -6.68 -0.20 6.99
CA ILE A 40 -7.97 0.36 6.57
C ILE A 40 -8.86 0.60 7.79
N TYR A 41 -8.95 -0.33 8.73
CA TYR A 41 -9.75 -0.15 9.96
C TYR A 41 -9.21 0.94 10.88
N ALA A 42 -7.91 1.21 10.85
CA ALA A 42 -7.29 2.30 11.59
C ALA A 42 -7.56 3.68 10.99
N CYS A 43 -8.05 3.76 9.73
CA CYS A 43 -8.33 5.03 9.09
C CYS A 43 -9.56 5.71 9.71
N PRO A 44 -9.56 7.04 9.81
CA PRO A 44 -10.73 7.76 10.29
C PRO A 44 -11.93 7.53 9.36
N PRO A 45 -13.17 7.65 9.87
CA PRO A 45 -14.36 7.55 9.02
C PRO A 45 -14.30 8.58 7.89
N SER A 46 -14.87 8.22 6.73
CA SER A 46 -15.00 9.17 5.63
C SER A 46 -15.78 10.40 6.12
N PRO A 47 -15.28 11.62 5.87
CA PRO A 47 -15.98 12.83 6.26
C PRO A 47 -17.33 12.94 5.53
N SER A 48 -18.19 13.86 5.99
CA SER A 48 -19.48 14.13 5.37
C SER A 48 -19.38 14.20 3.84
N PRO A 49 -20.37 13.74 3.06
CA PRO A 49 -20.38 13.86 1.60
C PRO A 49 -20.17 15.29 1.08
N ALA A 50 -20.40 16.31 1.92
CA ALA A 50 -20.17 17.71 1.61
C ALA A 50 -18.70 18.16 1.78
N SER A 51 -17.81 17.30 2.28
CA SER A 51 -16.41 17.61 2.58
C SER A 51 -15.45 16.96 1.60
N ILE A 52 -14.37 17.67 1.29
CA ILE A 52 -13.30 17.15 0.43
C ILE A 52 -12.48 16.12 1.20
N TYR A 53 -12.43 14.88 0.70
CA TYR A 53 -11.63 13.81 1.29
C TYR A 53 -10.49 13.41 0.36
N ARG A 54 -9.25 13.70 0.76
CA ARG A 54 -8.05 13.40 -0.02
C ARG A 54 -7.14 12.46 0.73
N VAL A 55 -6.58 11.51 0.01
CA VAL A 55 -5.68 10.50 0.57
C VAL A 55 -4.42 10.43 -0.28
N ALA A 56 -3.28 10.21 0.36
CA ALA A 56 -2.01 9.99 -0.29
C ALA A 56 -1.46 8.63 0.15
N ASP A 57 -1.08 7.80 -0.82
CA ASP A 57 -0.40 6.52 -0.63
C ASP A 57 1.09 6.73 -0.94
N LEU A 58 1.90 6.72 0.12
CA LEU A 58 3.34 6.93 0.04
C LEU A 58 4.06 5.60 -0.07
N CYS A 59 5.01 5.51 -0.99
CA CYS A 59 5.66 4.25 -1.36
C CYS A 59 4.62 3.22 -1.82
N CYS A 60 3.70 3.65 -2.70
CA CYS A 60 2.53 2.88 -3.08
C CYS A 60 2.84 1.59 -3.84
N GLY A 61 4.06 1.43 -4.36
CA GLY A 61 4.48 0.32 -5.20
C GLY A 61 3.52 0.11 -6.37
N SER A 62 2.96 -1.10 -6.47
CA SER A 62 1.94 -1.46 -7.46
C SER A 62 0.57 -0.79 -7.26
N GLY A 63 0.36 -0.07 -6.16
CA GLY A 63 -0.92 0.54 -5.81
C GLY A 63 -1.91 -0.43 -5.17
N MET A 64 -1.46 -1.63 -4.76
CA MET A 64 -2.35 -2.63 -4.15
C MET A 64 -3.05 -2.10 -2.90
N ALA A 65 -2.34 -1.44 -1.98
CA ALA A 65 -2.94 -0.87 -0.78
C ALA A 65 -4.02 0.18 -1.11
N SER A 66 -3.71 1.08 -2.05
CA SER A 66 -4.67 2.03 -2.63
C SER A 66 -5.94 1.39 -3.20
N LEU A 67 -5.82 0.26 -3.90
CA LEU A 67 -6.98 -0.47 -4.42
C LEU A 67 -7.88 -1.02 -3.30
N TYR A 68 -7.29 -1.58 -2.24
CA TYR A 68 -8.07 -2.01 -1.08
C TYR A 68 -8.73 -0.83 -0.36
N TYR A 69 -8.02 0.28 -0.24
CA TYR A 69 -8.52 1.49 0.39
C TYR A 69 -9.73 2.06 -0.35
N LEU A 70 -9.68 2.19 -1.69
CA LEU A 70 -10.81 2.68 -2.49
C LEU A 70 -12.04 1.77 -2.43
N LYS A 71 -11.83 0.45 -2.29
CA LYS A 71 -12.95 -0.50 -2.10
C LYS A 71 -13.65 -0.28 -0.76
N ALA A 72 -12.90 0.07 0.29
CA ALA A 72 -13.45 0.33 1.62
C ALA A 72 -14.05 1.74 1.75
N TYR A 73 -13.44 2.74 1.10
CA TYR A 73 -13.84 4.16 1.17
C TYR A 73 -14.07 4.73 -0.24
N PRO A 74 -15.18 4.39 -0.91
CA PRO A 74 -15.44 4.83 -2.29
C PRO A 74 -15.77 6.32 -2.42
N THR A 75 -15.98 7.02 -1.30
CA THR A 75 -16.31 8.46 -1.22
C THR A 75 -15.08 9.37 -1.26
N VAL A 76 -13.88 8.81 -1.37
CA VAL A 76 -12.63 9.57 -1.52
C VAL A 76 -12.72 10.46 -2.76
N SER A 77 -12.53 11.77 -2.57
CA SER A 77 -12.58 12.74 -3.66
C SER A 77 -11.33 12.68 -4.54
N SER A 78 -10.18 12.33 -3.96
CA SER A 78 -8.93 12.17 -4.69
C SER A 78 -7.97 11.27 -3.91
N LEU A 79 -7.34 10.34 -4.63
CA LEU A 79 -6.26 9.49 -4.14
C LEU A 79 -4.99 9.76 -4.95
N THR A 80 -3.92 10.12 -4.27
CA THR A 80 -2.62 10.40 -4.89
C THR A 80 -1.65 9.27 -4.56
N LEU A 81 -1.08 8.65 -5.60
CA LEU A 81 -0.07 7.60 -5.50
C LEU A 81 1.32 8.22 -5.67
N ILE A 82 2.22 7.99 -4.72
CA ILE A 82 3.59 8.52 -4.75
C ILE A 82 4.57 7.36 -4.53
N ASP A 83 5.43 7.11 -5.52
CA ASP A 83 6.51 6.14 -5.42
C ASP A 83 7.79 6.66 -6.10
N GLN A 84 8.94 6.09 -5.73
CA GLN A 84 10.25 6.39 -6.30
C GLN A 84 10.66 5.36 -7.39
N SER A 85 9.97 4.22 -7.45
CA SER A 85 10.29 3.05 -8.27
C SER A 85 10.41 3.31 -9.77
#